data_AF-A0A1B0CAA7-F1
#
_entry.id   AF-A0A1B0CAA7-F1
#
_cell.length_a   1.000
_cell.length_b   1.000
_cell.length_c   1.000
_cell.angle_alpha   90.00
_cell.angle_beta   90.00
_cell.angle_gamma   90.00
#
_symmetry.space_group_name_H-M   'P 1'
#
loop_
_entity.id
_entity.type
_entity.pdbx_description
1 polymer ?
#
loop_
_entity_poly.entity_id
_entity_poly.type
_entity_poly.pdbx_seq_one_letter_code
_entity_poly.pdbx_strand_id
1 'polypeptide(L)' 'MSSVDKEELVQKAKLAEQSERYDDMAQAMKSVTETGVELSNEERNLLSVAYKNVVGARSFIEREAKKIFLAL' A
#
# COMPACT_ATOMS: atom_id res chain seq x y z
N MET A 1 19.05 11.74 -11.06
CA MET A 1 18.38 11.57 -9.77
C MET A 1 18.70 10.17 -9.28
N SER A 2 19.35 10.11 -8.13
CA SER A 2 20.14 8.98 -7.62
C SER A 2 19.32 8.10 -6.69
N SER A 3 19.64 6.81 -6.64
CA SER A 3 19.10 5.74 -5.75
C SER A 3 18.51 6.14 -4.39
N VAL A 4 19.03 7.17 -3.74
CA VAL A 4 18.55 7.75 -2.47
C VAL A 4 17.03 8.02 -2.46
N ASP A 5 16.47 8.51 -3.57
CA ASP A 5 15.03 8.80 -3.65
C ASP A 5 14.18 7.53 -3.50
N LYS A 6 14.68 6.39 -4.00
CA LYS A 6 14.02 5.09 -3.90
C LYS A 6 14.06 4.57 -2.46
N GLU A 7 15.23 4.62 -1.84
CA GLU A 7 15.39 4.15 -0.46
C GLU A 7 14.52 4.95 0.52
N GLU A 8 14.43 6.28 0.37
CA GLU A 8 13.53 7.12 1.17
C GLU A 8 12.05 6.75 0.98
N LEU A 9 11.62 6.54 -0.27
CA LEU A 9 10.24 6.13 -0.54
C LEU A 9 9.91 4.77 0.07
N VAL A 10 10.85 3.81 0.02
CA VAL A 10 10.69 2.50 0.66
C VAL A 10 10.64 2.63 2.19
N GLN A 11 11.48 3.49 2.79
CA GLN A 11 11.40 3.75 4.23
C GLN A 11 10.08 4.41 4.62
N LYS A 12 9.60 5.38 3.83
CA LYS A 12 8.29 6.01 4.03
C LYS A 12 7.15 5.00 3.95
N ALA A 13 7.20 4.05 3.02
CA ALA A 13 6.24 2.96 2.93
C ALA A 13 6.25 2.06 4.17
N LYS A 14 7.43 1.72 4.72
CA LYS A 14 7.55 0.95 5.98
C LYS A 14 6.99 1.69 7.19
N LEU A 15 7.19 3.01 7.28
CA LEU A 15 6.60 3.82 8.36
C LEU A 15 5.07 3.91 8.23
N ALA A 16 4.56 4.01 7.00
CA ALA A 16 3.14 3.99 6.73
C ALA A 16 2.50 2.64 7.08
N GLU A 17 3.20 1.53 6.82
CA GLU A 17 2.79 0.18 7.26
C GLU A 17 2.65 0.09 8.78
N GLN A 18 3.65 0.58 9.54
CA GLN A 18 3.59 0.61 11.01
C GLN A 18 2.42 1.42 11.56
N SER A 19 1.92 2.38 10.78
CA SER A 19 0.79 3.25 11.15
C SER A 19 -0.54 2.77 10.55
N GLU A 20 -0.57 1.60 9.91
CA GLU A 20 -1.73 1.05 9.19
C GLU A 20 -2.30 2.01 8.11
N ARG A 21 -1.48 2.95 7.62
CA ARG A 21 -1.85 3.93 6.59
C ARG A 21 -1.53 3.40 5.20
N TYR A 22 -2.34 2.44 4.76
CA TYR A 22 -2.08 1.74 3.50
C TYR A 22 -2.25 2.62 2.26
N ASP A 23 -3.07 3.68 2.31
CA ASP A 23 -3.20 4.65 1.22
C ASP A 23 -1.88 5.40 0.97
N ASP A 24 -1.24 5.90 2.03
CA ASP A 24 0.07 6.55 1.98
C ASP A 24 1.17 5.57 1.53
N MET A 25 1.10 4.33 2.03
CA MET A 25 2.00 3.24 1.64
C MET A 25 1.88 2.95 0.13
N ALA A 26 0.67 2.92 -0.42
CA ALA A 26 0.43 2.69 -1.84
C ALA A 26 0.92 3.85 -2.71
N GLN A 27 0.76 5.10 -2.26
CA GLN A 27 1.30 6.27 -2.97
C GLN A 27 2.83 6.27 -3.01
N ALA A 28 3.48 5.96 -1.88
CA ALA A 28 4.94 5.86 -1.81
C ALA A 28 5.45 4.75 -2.72
N MET A 29 4.86 3.55 -2.65
CA MET A 29 5.26 2.41 -3.48
C MET A 29 4.96 2.61 -4.97
N LYS A 30 3.91 3.36 -5.32
CA LYS A 30 3.67 3.78 -6.72
C LYS A 30 4.79 4.69 -7.22
N SER A 31 5.21 5.66 -6.41
CA SER A 31 6.33 6.55 -6.74
C SER A 31 7.63 5.76 -6.94
N VAL A 32 7.85 4.69 -6.17
CA VAL A 32 8.97 3.75 -6.38
C VAL A 32 8.89 3.09 -7.77
N THR A 33 7.71 2.68 -8.23
CA THR A 33 7.57 2.10 -9.58
C THR A 33 7.82 3.11 -10.71
N GLU A 34 7.54 4.39 -10.47
CA GLU A 34 7.76 5.48 -11.42
C GLU A 34 9.25 5.85 -11.56
N THR A 35 10.10 5.48 -10.59
CA THR A 35 11.56 5.66 -10.71
C THR A 35 12.20 4.75 -11.76
N GLY A 36 11.48 3.76 -12.30
CA GLY A 36 11.96 2.89 -13.39
C GLY A 36 13.06 1.90 -12.99
N VAL A 37 13.39 1.81 -11.70
CA VAL A 37 14.38 0.88 -11.15
C VAL A 37 13.71 -0.46 -10.88
N GLU A 38 14.39 -1.57 -11.18
CA GLU A 38 13.88 -2.90 -10.86
C GLU A 38 13.57 -3.04 -9.36
N LEU A 39 12.40 -3.59 -9.07
CA LEU A 39 11.93 -3.83 -7.73
C LEU A 39 12.59 -5.09 -7.16
N SER A 40 13.10 -5.00 -5.93
CA SER A 40 13.54 -6.15 -5.15
C SER A 40 12.33 -6.99 -4.70
N ASN A 41 12.59 -8.21 -4.23
CA ASN A 41 11.53 -9.06 -3.67
C ASN A 41 10.83 -8.40 -2.46
N GLU A 42 11.58 -7.66 -1.65
CA GLU A 42 11.04 -6.95 -0.48
C GLU A 42 10.11 -5.80 -0.90
N GLU A 43 10.49 -5.03 -1.91
CA GLU A 43 9.69 -3.92 -2.44
C GLU A 43 8.42 -4.41 -3.12
N ARG A 44 8.48 -5.52 -3.86
CA ARG A 44 7.27 -6.15 -4.42
C ARG A 44 6.33 -6.65 -3.33
N ASN A 45 6.86 -7.17 -2.23
CA ASN A 45 6.03 -7.58 -1.09
C ASN A 45 5.33 -6.37 -0.47
N LEU A 46 6.06 -5.27 -0.22
CA LEU A 46 5.49 -4.01 0.27
C LEU A 46 4.39 -3.48 -0.65
N LEU A 47 4.60 -3.49 -1.97
CA LEU A 47 3.59 -3.09 -2.96
C LEU A 47 2.34 -3.98 -2.87
N SER A 48 2.53 -5.29 -2.71
CA SER A 48 1.43 -6.25 -2.58
C SER A 48 0.63 -6.03 -1.29
N VAL A 49 1.30 -5.79 -0.17
CA VAL A 49 0.68 -5.48 1.13
C VAL A 49 -0.12 -4.17 1.04
N ALA A 50 0.49 -3.12 0.50
CA ALA A 50 -0.17 -1.83 0.32
C ALA A 50 -1.47 -1.95 -0.48
N TYR A 51 -1.41 -2.55 -1.68
CA TYR A 51 -2.60 -2.69 -2.53
C TYR A 51 -3.65 -3.64 -1.97
N LYS A 52 -3.25 -4.76 -1.35
CA LYS A 52 -4.19 -5.68 -0.70
C LYS A 52 -4.97 -5.01 0.41
N ASN A 53 -4.33 -4.16 1.21
CA ASN A 53 -4.97 -3.53 2.35
C ASN A 53 -5.77 -2.28 1.99
N VAL A 54 -5.36 -1.50 0.98
CA VAL A 54 -6.18 -0.39 0.43
C VAL A 54 -7.48 -0.92 -0.17
N VAL A 55 -7.39 -1.96 -1.01
CA VAL A 55 -8.58 -2.59 -1.61
C VAL A 55 -9.36 -3.42 -0.59
N GLY A 56 -8.66 -4.04 0.36
CA GLY A 56 -9.22 -4.85 1.44
C GLY A 56 -10.04 -4.05 2.45
N ALA A 57 -9.58 -2.88 2.87
CA ALA A 57 -10.33 -1.99 3.76
C ALA A 57 -11.63 -1.51 3.09
N ARG A 58 -11.58 -1.17 1.79
CA ARG A 58 -12.78 -0.85 1.01
C ARG A 58 -13.75 -2.03 0.91
N SER A 59 -13.21 -3.22 0.65
CA SER A 59 -14.00 -4.46 0.53
C SER A 59 -14.57 -4.94 1.88
N PHE A 60 -13.88 -4.67 2.99
CA PHE A 60 -14.35 -4.98 4.34
C PHE A 60 -15.55 -4.11 4.70
N ILE A 61 -15.46 -2.79 4.44
CA ILE A 61 -16.58 -1.86 4.65
C ILE A 61 -17.78 -2.24 3.76
N GLU A 62 -17.57 -2.58 2.48
CA GLU A 62 -18.67 -3.02 1.60
C GLU A 62 -19.33 -4.32 2.04
N ARG A 63 -18.54 -5.32 2.46
CA ARG A 63 -19.08 -6.60 2.93
C ARG A 63 -19.85 -6.43 4.23
N GLU A 64 -19.33 -5.62 5.15
CA GLU A 64 -19.99 -5.39 6.42
C GLU A 64 -21.25 -4.53 6.27
N ALA A 65 -21.21 -3.51 5.41
CA ALA A 65 -22.41 -2.74 5.05
C ALA A 65 -23.47 -3.62 4.36
N LYS A 66 -23.07 -4.55 3.48
CA LYS A 66 -24.01 -5.52 2.88
C LYS A 66 -24.61 -6.48 3.89
N LYS A 67 -23.86 -6.94 4.90
CA LYS A 67 -24.40 -7.77 5.98
C LYS A 67 -25.42 -7.01 6.83
N ILE A 68 -25.13 -5.76 7.19
CA ILE A 68 -26.06 -4.92 7.94
C ILE A 68 -27.34 -4.68 7.12
N PHE A 69 -27.22 -4.41 5.82
CA PHE A 69 -28.38 -4.16 4.95
C PHE A 69 -29.22 -5.41 4.66
N LEU A 70 -28.62 -6.61 4.64
CA LEU A 70 -29.34 -7.88 4.48
C LEU A 70 -29.92 -8.44 5.79
N ALA A 71 -29.48 -7.91 6.94
CA ALA A 71 -29.97 -8.29 8.26
C ALA A 71 -31.08 -7.36 8.80
N LEU A 72 -31.48 -6.35 8.02
CA LEU A 72 -32.65 -5.49 8.23
C LEU A 72 -33.74 -5.84 7.23
#